data_AF-A0A3P7KJF1-F1
#
_entry.id   AF-A0A3P7KJF1-F1
#
_cell.length_a   1.000
_cell.length_b   1.000
_cell.length_c   1.000
_cell.angle_alpha   90.00
_cell.angle_beta   90.00
_cell.angle_gamma   90.00
#
_symmetry.space_group_name_H-M   'P 1'
#
loop_
_entity.id
_entity.type
_entity.pdbx_description
1 polymer ?
#
loop_
_entity_poly.entity_id
_entity_poly.type
_entity_poly.pdbx_seq_one_letter_code
_entity_poly.pdbx_strand_id
1 'polypeptide(L)'
;MLRFTIRAATSACVAVTVFDVVGHPAVVTGASMAPTLEGSDARWWHRDLVWLTPWGVKRPKVGEVVTFVSPRNPDKIHIKRVTAVEGDVVRPKNRNELLLIPKGCCWMESDNPVNANDSNIYGPV
;
A
#
# COMPACT_ATOMS: atom_id res chain seq x y z
N MET A 1 -24.48 -13.08 33.55
CA MET A 1 -24.51 -12.31 32.30
C MET A 1 -23.35 -11.31 32.21
N LEU A 2 -23.15 -10.42 33.20
CA LEU A 2 -22.07 -9.41 33.19
C LEU A 2 -20.64 -9.95 32.94
N ARG A 3 -20.27 -11.09 33.55
CA ARG A 3 -18.96 -11.73 33.35
C ARG A 3 -18.74 -12.25 31.92
N PHE A 4 -19.80 -12.69 31.26
CA PHE A 4 -19.74 -13.18 29.88
C PHE A 4 -19.56 -12.02 28.90
N THR A 5 -20.35 -10.94 29.07
CA THR A 5 -20.22 -9.72 28.27
C THR A 5 -18.84 -9.07 28.40
N ILE A 6 -18.27 -9.01 29.62
CA ILE A 6 -16.91 -8.47 29.82
C ILE A 6 -15.89 -9.32 29.06
N ARG A 7 -15.93 -10.65 29.19
CA ARG A 7 -15.00 -11.55 28.49
C ARG A 7 -15.10 -11.41 26.97
N ALA A 8 -16.32 -11.38 26.44
CA ALA A 8 -16.55 -11.22 25.01
C ALA A 8 -16.00 -9.88 24.49
N ALA A 9 -16.26 -8.77 25.20
CA ALA A 9 -15.74 -7.46 24.84
C ALA A 9 -14.20 -7.42 24.86
N THR A 10 -13.57 -7.95 25.92
CA THR A 10 -12.11 -8.02 26.01
C THR A 10 -11.50 -8.86 24.89
N SER A 11 -12.07 -10.03 24.60
CA SER A 11 -11.61 -10.88 23.50
C SER A 11 -11.71 -10.18 22.14
N ALA A 12 -12.80 -9.44 21.89
CA ALA A 12 -12.97 -8.66 20.66
C ALA A 12 -11.91 -7.55 20.55
N CYS A 13 -11.69 -6.78 21.62
CA CYS A 13 -10.65 -5.74 21.63
C CYS A 13 -9.25 -6.30 21.38
N VAL A 14 -8.93 -7.46 21.99
CA VAL A 14 -7.66 -8.14 21.77
C VAL A 14 -7.53 -8.56 20.31
N ALA A 15 -8.56 -9.17 19.72
CA ALA A 15 -8.53 -9.59 18.32
C ALA A 15 -8.31 -8.39 17.36
N VAL A 16 -9.05 -7.30 17.56
CA VAL A 16 -8.89 -6.06 16.75
C VAL A 16 -7.47 -5.52 16.88
N THR A 17 -6.95 -5.43 18.12
CA THR A 17 -5.60 -4.92 18.36
C THR A 17 -4.53 -5.80 17.71
N VAL A 18 -4.72 -7.12 17.68
CA VAL A 18 -3.81 -8.04 16.98
C VAL A 18 -3.82 -7.76 15.47
N PHE A 19 -4.99 -7.60 14.86
CA PHE A 19 -5.08 -7.28 13.43
C PHE A 19 -4.48 -5.90 13.09
N ASP A 20 -4.66 -4.92 13.98
CA ASP A 20 -4.13 -3.57 13.77
C ASP A 20 -2.60 -3.49 13.97
N VAL A 21 -2.03 -4.27 14.91
CA VAL A 21 -0.61 -4.17 15.29
C VAL A 21 0.26 -5.17 14.57
N VAL A 22 -0.20 -6.42 14.40
CA VAL A 22 0.58 -7.50 13.76
C VAL A 22 0.35 -7.49 12.26
N GLY A 23 -0.91 -7.30 11.87
CA GLY A 23 -1.32 -7.30 10.48
C GLY A 23 -2.53 -8.19 10.20
N HIS A 24 -2.97 -8.16 8.96
CA HIS A 24 -4.13 -8.90 8.50
C HIS A 24 -3.99 -9.31 7.03
N PRO A 25 -4.66 -10.40 6.60
CA PRO A 25 -4.70 -10.76 5.20
C PRO A 25 -5.51 -9.74 4.39
N ALA A 26 -5.11 -9.50 3.14
CA ALA A 26 -5.83 -8.67 2.19
C ALA A 26 -5.72 -9.26 0.78
N VAL A 27 -6.78 -9.13 -0.02
CA VAL A 27 -6.80 -9.60 -1.40
C VAL A 27 -6.40 -8.45 -2.33
N VAL A 28 -5.44 -8.70 -3.22
CA VAL A 28 -5.01 -7.72 -4.21
C VAL A 28 -6.12 -7.52 -5.25
N THR A 29 -6.41 -6.27 -5.59
CA THR A 29 -7.41 -5.93 -6.62
C THR A 29 -6.82 -5.01 -7.67
N GLY A 30 -6.94 -5.40 -8.93
CA GLY A 30 -6.40 -4.66 -10.07
C GLY A 30 -5.06 -5.22 -10.58
N ALA A 31 -4.62 -4.71 -11.73
CA ALA A 31 -3.47 -5.24 -12.46
C ALA A 31 -2.18 -4.40 -12.31
N SER A 32 -2.19 -3.33 -11.51
CA SER A 32 -1.09 -2.36 -11.54
C SER A 32 0.24 -2.87 -11.00
N MET A 33 0.21 -3.93 -10.19
CA MET A 33 1.40 -4.57 -9.64
C MET A 33 1.78 -5.85 -10.39
N ALA A 34 1.10 -6.20 -11.48
CA ALA A 34 1.49 -7.35 -12.31
C ALA A 34 2.87 -7.09 -12.96
N PRO A 35 3.76 -8.09 -13.07
CA PRO A 35 3.54 -9.50 -12.72
C PRO A 35 3.86 -9.85 -11.25
N THR A 36 4.27 -8.89 -10.42
CA THR A 36 4.63 -9.16 -9.01
C THR A 36 3.42 -9.58 -8.18
N LEU A 37 2.27 -8.94 -8.39
CA LEU A 37 1.02 -9.28 -7.73
C LEU A 37 -0.11 -9.36 -8.78
N GLU A 38 -0.82 -10.47 -8.78
CA GLU A 38 -1.97 -10.73 -9.64
C GLU A 38 -3.27 -10.39 -8.89
N GLY A 39 -4.05 -9.48 -9.46
CA GLY A 39 -5.33 -9.03 -8.87
C GLY A 39 -6.41 -8.78 -9.90
N SER A 40 -6.18 -9.15 -11.16
CA SER A 40 -7.06 -8.82 -12.29
C SER A 40 -8.07 -9.91 -12.66
N ASP A 41 -7.90 -11.14 -12.15
CA ASP A 41 -8.85 -12.23 -12.41
C ASP A 41 -10.25 -11.88 -11.87
N ALA A 42 -11.28 -12.23 -12.64
CA ALA A 42 -12.67 -12.01 -12.24
C ALA A 42 -13.05 -12.81 -10.98
N ARG A 43 -12.42 -13.97 -10.78
CA ARG A 43 -12.62 -14.85 -9.63
C ARG A 43 -11.67 -14.43 -8.52
N TRP A 44 -12.24 -14.05 -7.38
CA TRP A 44 -11.46 -13.54 -6.24
C TRP A 44 -10.41 -14.54 -5.72
N TRP A 45 -10.63 -15.85 -5.90
CA TRP A 45 -9.71 -16.90 -5.44
C TRP A 45 -8.50 -17.14 -6.36
N HIS A 46 -8.45 -16.51 -7.53
CA HIS A 46 -7.26 -16.49 -8.41
C HIS A 46 -6.42 -15.23 -8.20
N ARG A 47 -6.79 -14.38 -7.24
CA ARG A 47 -6.04 -13.17 -6.90
C ARG A 47 -5.08 -13.46 -5.76
N ASP A 48 -4.00 -12.73 -5.72
CA ASP A 48 -3.00 -12.87 -4.67
C ASP A 48 -3.55 -12.39 -3.33
N LEU A 49 -3.28 -13.19 -2.31
CA LEU A 49 -3.50 -12.85 -0.91
C LEU A 49 -2.17 -12.36 -0.33
N VAL A 50 -2.18 -11.14 0.20
CA VAL A 50 -1.01 -10.52 0.83
C VAL A 50 -1.25 -10.33 2.33
N TRP A 51 -0.17 -10.35 3.11
CA TRP A 51 -0.20 -9.98 4.51
C TRP A 51 0.17 -8.49 4.65
N LEU A 52 -0.76 -7.68 5.15
CA LEU A 52 -0.50 -6.27 5.43
C LEU A 52 -0.05 -6.13 6.89
N THR A 53 1.06 -5.44 7.11
CA THR A 53 1.58 -5.15 8.45
C THR A 53 2.00 -3.69 8.55
N PRO A 54 1.74 -3.01 9.69
CA PRO A 54 2.22 -1.65 9.92
C PRO A 54 3.74 -1.61 10.20
N TRP A 55 4.39 -2.76 10.38
CA TRP A 55 5.82 -2.83 10.68
C TRP A 55 6.65 -2.48 9.45
N GLY A 56 7.73 -1.70 9.67
CA GLY A 56 8.64 -1.29 8.59
C GLY A 56 8.23 -0.03 7.82
N VAL A 57 6.98 0.44 7.95
CA VAL A 57 6.46 1.56 7.13
C VAL A 57 7.07 2.93 7.48
N LYS A 58 7.72 3.09 8.65
CA LYS A 58 8.30 4.38 9.08
C LYS A 58 9.44 4.88 8.20
N ARG A 59 10.16 3.98 7.53
CA ARG A 59 11.33 4.30 6.69
C ARG A 59 11.32 3.35 5.49
N PRO A 60 10.43 3.59 4.51
CA PRO A 60 10.34 2.76 3.33
C PRO A 60 11.66 2.81 2.55
N LYS A 61 12.04 1.69 1.96
CA LYS A 61 13.25 1.55 1.16
C LYS A 61 12.91 1.32 -0.30
N VAL A 62 13.79 1.76 -1.18
CA VAL A 62 13.71 1.46 -2.61
C VAL A 62 13.62 -0.05 -2.81
N GLY A 63 12.63 -0.48 -3.60
CA GLY A 63 12.31 -1.87 -3.90
C GLY A 63 11.16 -2.44 -3.06
N GLU A 64 10.81 -1.85 -1.91
CA GLU A 64 9.71 -2.32 -1.08
C GLU A 64 8.34 -2.08 -1.75
N VAL A 65 7.40 -2.99 -1.51
CA VAL A 65 6.01 -2.85 -1.94
C VAL A 65 5.18 -2.43 -0.74
N VAL A 66 4.58 -1.25 -0.81
CA VAL A 66 3.92 -0.60 0.33
C VAL A 66 2.49 -0.23 -0.04
N THR A 67 1.61 -0.29 0.95
CA THR A 67 0.24 0.23 0.82
C THR A 67 0.13 1.64 1.38
N PHE A 68 -0.67 2.48 0.72
CA PHE A 68 -0.92 3.85 1.15
C PHE A 68 -2.32 4.30 0.73
N VAL A 69 -2.84 5.32 1.40
CA VAL A 69 -4.11 5.95 1.05
C VAL A 69 -3.90 6.81 -0.20
N SER A 70 -4.76 6.64 -1.22
CA SER A 70 -4.63 7.36 -2.47
C SER A 70 -4.73 8.89 -2.25
N PRO A 71 -3.75 9.67 -2.71
CA PRO A 71 -3.80 11.14 -2.63
C PRO A 71 -5.00 11.76 -3.35
N ARG A 72 -5.59 11.02 -4.30
CA ARG A 72 -6.75 11.46 -5.10
C ARG A 72 -8.09 10.99 -4.55
N ASN A 73 -8.11 9.93 -3.74
CA ASN A 73 -9.34 9.38 -3.18
C ASN A 73 -9.05 8.73 -1.81
N PRO A 74 -9.42 9.38 -0.70
CA PRO A 74 -9.11 8.88 0.65
C PRO A 74 -9.79 7.55 0.99
N ASP A 75 -10.84 7.15 0.24
CA ASP A 75 -11.54 5.88 0.43
C ASP A 75 -10.82 4.69 -0.24
N LYS A 76 -9.72 4.95 -0.98
CA LYS A 76 -8.98 3.92 -1.71
C LYS A 76 -7.58 3.73 -1.15
N ILE A 77 -7.23 2.47 -0.93
CA ILE A 77 -5.87 2.04 -0.63
C ILE A 77 -5.21 1.58 -1.93
N HIS A 78 -3.99 2.04 -2.18
CA HIS A 78 -3.14 1.63 -3.28
C HIS A 78 -1.97 0.82 -2.78
N ILE A 79 -1.48 -0.11 -3.61
CA ILE A 79 -0.26 -0.88 -3.39
C ILE A 79 0.68 -0.59 -4.55
N LYS A 80 1.90 -0.11 -4.25
CA LYS A 80 2.90 0.28 -5.24
C LYS A 80 4.31 -0.05 -4.77
N ARG A 81 5.26 -0.08 -5.70
CA ARG A 81 6.67 -0.27 -5.39
C ARG A 81 7.36 1.08 -5.17
N VAL A 82 8.08 1.21 -4.07
CA VAL A 82 8.95 2.37 -3.81
C VAL A 82 10.11 2.32 -4.79
N THR A 83 10.26 3.36 -5.61
CA THR A 83 11.35 3.46 -6.59
C THR A 83 12.34 4.57 -6.26
N ALA A 84 11.95 5.54 -5.43
CA ALA A 84 12.84 6.54 -4.86
C ALA A 84 12.28 7.07 -3.53
N VAL A 85 13.15 7.61 -2.68
CA VAL A 85 12.83 8.06 -1.32
C VAL A 85 13.27 9.51 -1.09
N GLU A 86 12.97 10.07 0.08
CA GLU A 86 13.42 11.39 0.52
C GLU A 86 14.87 11.70 0.10
N GLY A 87 15.06 12.85 -0.54
CA GLY A 87 16.37 13.33 -1.00
C GLY A 87 16.79 12.84 -2.38
N ASP A 88 16.14 11.82 -2.94
CA ASP A 88 16.38 11.39 -4.31
C ASP A 88 15.79 12.40 -5.32
N VAL A 89 16.38 12.42 -6.53
CA VAL A 89 15.88 13.21 -7.65
C VAL A 89 15.31 12.27 -8.71
N VAL A 90 14.05 12.50 -9.07
CA VAL A 90 13.32 11.72 -10.07
C VAL A 90 12.94 12.58 -11.27
N ARG A 91 12.76 11.94 -12.43
CA ARG A 91 12.18 12.57 -13.62
C ARG A 91 10.84 11.89 -13.93
N PRO A 92 9.70 12.54 -13.68
CA PRO A 92 8.40 11.94 -13.96
C PRO A 92 8.22 11.68 -15.47
N LYS A 93 7.59 10.57 -15.85
CA LYS A 93 7.41 10.16 -17.26
C LYS A 93 6.65 11.21 -18.10
N ASN A 94 5.72 11.93 -17.48
CA ASN A 94 4.86 12.92 -18.15
C ASN A 94 5.31 14.37 -17.93
N ARG A 95 6.45 14.62 -17.28
CA ARG A 95 6.97 15.96 -17.01
C ARG A 95 8.45 16.01 -17.33
N ASN A 96 8.92 17.07 -17.99
CA ASN A 96 10.33 17.17 -18.36
C ASN A 96 11.23 17.76 -17.26
N GLU A 97 10.68 17.97 -16.07
CA GLU A 97 11.34 18.62 -14.94
C GLU A 97 11.86 17.57 -13.96
N LEU A 98 13.07 17.81 -13.43
CA LEU A 98 13.61 17.04 -12.32
C LEU A 98 12.92 17.46 -11.02
N LEU A 99 12.52 16.49 -10.22
CA LEU A 99 11.83 16.69 -8.95
C LEU A 99 12.64 16.06 -7.82
N LEU A 100 12.96 16.85 -6.80
CA LEU A 100 13.52 16.38 -5.54
C LEU A 100 12.40 15.83 -4.67
N ILE A 101 12.56 14.62 -4.13
CA ILE A 101 11.56 14.02 -3.25
C ILE A 101 11.61 14.71 -1.88
N PRO A 102 10.50 15.30 -1.42
CA PRO A 102 10.43 15.98 -0.13
C PRO A 102 10.69 15.05 1.06
N LYS A 103 11.01 15.67 2.20
CA LYS A 103 11.17 14.96 3.47
C LYS A 103 9.89 14.24 3.88
N GLY A 104 10.03 12.97 4.27
CA GLY A 104 8.94 12.09 4.66
C GLY A 104 8.09 11.53 3.52
N CYS A 105 8.42 11.86 2.26
CA CYS A 105 7.74 11.33 1.09
C CYS A 105 8.57 10.27 0.37
N CYS A 106 7.89 9.54 -0.50
CA CYS A 106 8.49 8.58 -1.41
C CYS A 106 7.87 8.68 -2.80
N TRP A 107 8.60 8.21 -3.79
CA TRP A 107 8.10 8.02 -5.14
C TRP A 107 7.82 6.54 -5.33
N MET A 108 6.55 6.22 -5.58
CA MET A 108 6.11 4.86 -5.81
C MET A 108 5.55 4.68 -7.21
N GLU A 109 5.96 3.61 -7.89
CA GLU A 109 5.52 3.27 -9.25
C GLU A 109 4.80 1.92 -9.32
N SER A 110 4.02 1.76 -10.39
CA SER A 110 3.37 0.51 -10.76
C SER A 110 4.37 -0.41 -11.45
N ASP A 111 4.38 -1.69 -11.11
CA ASP A 111 5.19 -2.68 -11.86
C ASP A 111 4.61 -2.94 -13.26
N ASN A 112 3.29 -2.78 -13.42
CA ASN A 112 2.62 -2.88 -14.72
C ASN A 112 2.57 -1.50 -15.41
N PRO A 113 3.28 -1.30 -16.53
CA PRO A 113 3.30 -0.01 -17.23
C PRO A 113 1.98 0.34 -17.94
N VAL A 114 1.12 -0.65 -18.22
CA VAL A 114 -0.14 -0.44 -18.99
C VAL A 114 -1.25 0.16 -18.13
N ASN A 115 -1.25 -0.15 -16.83
CA ASN A 115 -2.29 0.28 -15.89
C ASN A 115 -1.67 1.09 -14.74
N ALA A 116 -0.87 2.08 -15.11
CA ALA A 116 -0.15 2.92 -14.17
C ALA A 116 -1.06 4.05 -13.65
N ASN A 117 -1.48 3.95 -12.40
CA ASN A 117 -1.95 5.08 -11.60
C ASN A 117 -1.02 5.20 -10.40
N ASP A 118 0.05 5.99 -10.57
CA ASP A 118 1.17 6.07 -9.63
C ASP A 118 1.78 7.48 -9.49
N SER A 119 2.97 7.60 -8.90
CA SER A 119 3.58 8.89 -8.60
C SER A 119 3.85 9.75 -9.84
N ASN A 120 3.95 9.15 -11.04
CA ASN A 120 4.01 9.92 -12.29
C ASN A 120 2.75 10.77 -12.53
N ILE A 121 1.66 10.46 -11.83
CA ILE A 121 0.33 11.05 -12.00
C ILE A 121 -0.04 11.94 -10.81
N TYR A 122 0.22 11.52 -9.56
CA TYR A 122 -0.12 12.29 -8.36
C TYR A 122 1.09 12.93 -7.63
N GLY A 123 2.32 12.61 -8.02
CA GLY A 123 3.54 13.12 -7.38
C GLY A 123 4.04 12.25 -6.21
N PRO A 124 4.95 12.78 -5.38
CA PRO A 124 5.41 12.09 -4.16
C PRO A 124 4.26 11.84 -3.19
N VAL A 125 4.33 10.73 -2.45
CA VAL A 125 3.35 10.33 -1.41
C VAL A 125 4.02 10.31 -0.05
#